data_AF-A0A4Q3A7G3-F1
#
_entry.id   AF-A0A4Q3A7G3-F1
#
_cell.length_a   1.000
_cell.length_b   1.000
_cell.length_c   1.000
_cell.angle_alpha   90.00
_cell.angle_beta   90.00
_cell.angle_gamma   90.00
#
_symmetry.space_group_name_H-M   'P 1'
#
loop_
_entity.id
_entity.type
_entity.pdbx_description
1 polymer ?
#
loop_
_entity_poly.entity_id
_entity_poly.type
_entity_poly.pdbx_seq_one_letter_code
_entity_poly.pdbx_strand_id
1 'polypeptide(L)'
;MINSLIAGNAVDGIIAQNGAAFSAQSTNNILGTGGTGGLTNGVNNNQASVPVNQLHLGPLADNGGQTPTIALLPGSLAIDAGNYITGLFYDQRGQHRSEFGMPDVGAYERVHTRAAKPSFGAAAGVYQGSVQVAISTSNSQSAVRYTLDGSSPSSGSGLLYTGPFQLTQSATIRAIAYGRGWQDSEIASIDYSVHAPLPFWRSLHGLPADGSQDLANPSGDGVSSLLKYAFNLAPDAGDLARPNHQVLTVGGTAGLPLVTNDAAGQLTVTFLRRKADGNPGVSYLVETSDDVRSWSTLSLSNSAVVSINGTWERVTVTETGSGSKRFARVRVQVP
;
A
#
# COMPACT_ATOMS: atom_id res chain seq x y z
N MET A 1 -24.91 -40.18 3.13
CA MET A 1 -25.23 -39.00 2.31
C MET A 1 -24.07 -38.04 2.34
N ILE A 2 -23.81 -37.36 1.24
CA ILE A 2 -22.76 -36.34 1.15
C ILE A 2 -23.38 -35.11 0.48
N ASN A 3 -23.08 -33.91 0.97
CA ASN A 3 -23.54 -32.64 0.40
C ASN A 3 -25.05 -32.56 0.17
N SER A 4 -25.86 -33.21 1.00
CA SER A 4 -27.31 -33.23 0.84
C SER A 4 -27.98 -32.14 1.68
N LEU A 5 -28.85 -31.34 1.06
CA LEU A 5 -29.70 -30.36 1.73
C LEU A 5 -31.12 -30.93 1.84
N ILE A 6 -31.56 -31.21 3.06
CA ILE A 6 -32.90 -31.74 3.34
C ILE A 6 -33.57 -30.80 4.34
N ALA A 7 -34.39 -29.89 3.84
CA ALA A 7 -35.02 -28.87 4.67
C ALA A 7 -36.46 -28.57 4.26
N GLY A 8 -37.28 -28.19 5.24
CA GLY A 8 -38.67 -27.81 5.01
C GLY A 8 -39.58 -28.97 4.60
N ASN A 9 -39.17 -30.23 4.80
CA ASN A 9 -40.01 -31.38 4.48
C ASN A 9 -41.20 -31.38 5.45
N ALA A 10 -42.41 -31.24 4.92
CA ALA A 10 -43.63 -31.21 5.69
C ALA A 10 -44.69 -32.11 5.04
N VAL A 11 -45.44 -32.82 5.86
CA VAL A 11 -46.65 -33.54 5.46
C VAL A 11 -47.81 -32.78 6.10
N ASP A 12 -48.74 -32.30 5.28
CA ASP A 12 -49.92 -31.54 5.71
C ASP A 12 -49.61 -30.32 6.62
N GLY A 13 -48.50 -29.62 6.33
CA GLY A 13 -48.06 -28.45 7.11
C GLY A 13 -47.35 -28.78 8.42
N ILE A 14 -47.22 -30.06 8.77
CA ILE A 14 -46.44 -30.53 9.91
C ILE A 14 -45.06 -30.91 9.40
N ILE A 15 -44.02 -30.37 10.03
CA ILE A 15 -42.64 -30.71 9.69
C ILE A 15 -42.45 -32.23 9.92
N ALA A 16 -42.25 -32.96 8.83
CA ALA A 16 -42.21 -34.41 8.82
C ALA A 16 -40.86 -34.90 9.35
N GLN A 17 -40.88 -35.88 10.26
CA GLN A 17 -39.66 -36.52 10.73
C GLN A 17 -39.06 -37.41 9.64
N ASN A 18 -37.74 -37.35 9.47
CA ASN A 18 -37.03 -38.32 8.66
C ASN A 18 -37.00 -39.69 9.40
N GLY A 19 -37.86 -40.62 8.98
CA GLY A 19 -38.13 -41.88 9.70
C GLY A 19 -37.05 -42.96 9.59
N ALA A 20 -35.99 -42.77 8.80
CA ALA A 20 -34.88 -43.71 8.64
C ALA A 20 -33.57 -43.13 9.19
N ALA A 21 -32.77 -43.96 9.85
CA ALA A 21 -31.43 -43.59 10.28
C ALA A 21 -30.50 -43.50 9.06
N PHE A 22 -29.90 -42.33 8.85
CA PHE A 22 -28.84 -42.14 7.87
C PHE A 22 -27.55 -42.79 8.38
N SER A 23 -26.70 -43.21 7.44
CA SER A 23 -25.37 -43.74 7.78
C SER A 23 -24.57 -42.72 8.59
N ALA A 24 -23.92 -43.18 9.67
CA ALA A 24 -23.03 -42.36 10.49
C ALA A 24 -21.82 -41.80 9.71
N GLN A 25 -21.49 -42.39 8.56
CA GLN A 25 -20.44 -41.91 7.64
C GLN A 25 -20.91 -40.74 6.75
N SER A 26 -22.14 -40.25 6.92
CA SER A 26 -22.63 -39.11 6.15
C SER A 26 -21.88 -37.83 6.52
N THR A 27 -21.54 -37.01 5.54
CA THR A 27 -20.72 -35.80 5.71
C THR A 27 -21.32 -34.59 5.00
N ASN A 28 -21.06 -33.38 5.51
CA ASN A 28 -21.40 -32.11 4.85
C ASN A 28 -22.89 -31.96 4.46
N ASN A 29 -23.81 -32.55 5.22
CA ASN A 29 -25.25 -32.43 4.96
C ASN A 29 -25.86 -31.31 5.81
N ILE A 30 -26.89 -30.65 5.29
CA ILE A 30 -27.67 -29.65 6.02
C ILE A 30 -29.10 -30.16 6.15
N LEU A 31 -29.55 -30.33 7.39
CA LEU A 31 -30.87 -30.87 7.72
C LEU A 31 -31.69 -29.85 8.48
N GLY A 32 -32.92 -29.63 8.03
CA GLY A 32 -33.89 -28.78 8.70
C GLY A 32 -34.40 -29.35 10.03
N THR A 33 -35.35 -28.66 10.65
CA THR A 33 -35.93 -29.05 11.96
C THR A 33 -36.81 -30.31 11.94
N GLY A 34 -37.03 -30.92 10.77
CA GLY A 34 -37.83 -32.14 10.57
C GLY A 34 -37.12 -33.45 10.90
N GLY A 35 -36.30 -33.44 11.94
CA GLY A 35 -35.52 -34.63 12.32
C GLY A 35 -34.27 -34.84 11.46
N THR A 36 -33.22 -35.29 12.12
CA THR A 36 -31.87 -35.36 11.56
C THR A 36 -31.53 -36.74 10.99
N GLY A 37 -32.47 -37.69 11.06
CA GLY A 37 -32.25 -39.09 10.69
C GLY A 37 -31.07 -39.71 11.43
N GLY A 38 -30.86 -39.36 12.70
CA GLY A 38 -29.76 -39.86 13.52
C GLY A 38 -28.40 -39.18 13.29
N LEU A 39 -28.33 -38.16 12.42
CA LEU A 39 -27.13 -37.33 12.29
C LEU A 39 -27.05 -36.29 13.41
N THR A 40 -25.85 -36.03 13.88
CA THR A 40 -25.57 -35.07 14.95
C THR A 40 -24.94 -33.81 14.38
N ASN A 41 -25.41 -32.65 14.83
CA ASN A 41 -24.85 -31.36 14.44
C ASN A 41 -23.36 -31.27 14.80
N GLY A 42 -22.52 -30.81 13.87
CA GLY A 42 -21.07 -30.66 14.03
C GLY A 42 -20.26 -31.94 13.82
N VAL A 43 -20.89 -33.12 13.76
CA VAL A 43 -20.20 -34.37 13.43
C VAL A 43 -20.10 -34.52 11.92
N ASN A 44 -18.89 -34.80 11.40
CA ASN A 44 -18.63 -34.96 9.97
C ASN A 44 -19.09 -33.75 9.12
N ASN A 45 -19.02 -32.54 9.69
CA ASN A 45 -19.53 -31.29 9.09
C ASN A 45 -21.03 -31.31 8.75
N ASN A 46 -21.82 -32.20 9.35
CA ASN A 46 -23.27 -32.14 9.22
C ASN A 46 -23.82 -30.99 10.06
N GLN A 47 -24.73 -30.21 9.48
CA GLN A 47 -25.50 -29.20 10.19
C GLN A 47 -26.92 -29.74 10.38
N ALA A 48 -27.33 -29.95 11.62
CA ALA A 48 -28.56 -30.66 11.94
C ALA A 48 -29.54 -29.74 12.69
N SER A 49 -30.84 -29.92 12.46
CA SER A 49 -31.91 -29.09 13.06
C SER A 49 -31.80 -27.60 12.71
N VAL A 50 -31.36 -27.27 11.49
CA VAL A 50 -31.19 -25.89 11.03
C VAL A 50 -32.57 -25.24 10.79
N PRO A 51 -32.87 -24.10 11.43
CA PRO A 51 -34.08 -23.33 11.16
C PRO A 51 -34.19 -22.90 9.68
N VAL A 52 -35.38 -23.01 9.10
CA VAL A 52 -35.62 -22.71 7.68
C VAL A 52 -35.22 -21.28 7.31
N ASN A 53 -35.40 -20.32 8.21
CA ASN A 53 -35.02 -18.92 7.99
C ASN A 53 -33.50 -18.69 7.90
N GLN A 54 -32.65 -19.60 8.38
CA GLN A 54 -31.19 -19.51 8.25
C GLN A 54 -30.68 -20.14 6.94
N LEU A 55 -31.52 -20.92 6.25
CA LEU A 55 -31.15 -21.58 5.01
C LEU A 55 -31.18 -20.65 3.81
N HIS A 56 -31.94 -19.55 3.86
CA HIS A 56 -32.08 -18.56 2.79
C HIS A 56 -32.23 -19.20 1.40
N LEU A 57 -33.31 -19.97 1.24
CA LEU A 57 -33.63 -20.70 0.01
C LEU A 57 -34.72 -19.98 -0.78
N GLY A 58 -34.62 -20.01 -2.11
CA GLY A 58 -35.71 -19.60 -3.00
C GLY A 58 -36.84 -20.64 -3.06
N PRO A 59 -37.94 -20.35 -3.77
CA PRO A 59 -38.95 -21.36 -4.07
C PRO A 59 -38.38 -22.42 -5.05
N LEU A 60 -39.08 -23.56 -5.14
CA LEU A 60 -38.86 -24.50 -6.25
C LEU A 60 -39.27 -23.81 -7.55
N ALA A 61 -38.31 -23.66 -8.47
CA ALA A 61 -38.52 -22.93 -9.72
C ALA A 61 -37.67 -23.52 -10.85
N ASP A 62 -38.01 -23.17 -12.08
CA ASP A 62 -37.13 -23.39 -13.22
C ASP A 62 -35.93 -22.43 -13.12
N ASN A 63 -34.74 -22.99 -12.87
CA ASN A 63 -33.49 -22.26 -12.81
C ASN A 63 -32.55 -22.63 -13.98
N GLY A 64 -33.09 -23.16 -15.09
CA GLY A 64 -32.34 -23.46 -16.32
C GLY A 64 -31.77 -24.87 -16.43
N GLY A 65 -32.26 -25.83 -15.64
CA GLY A 65 -31.88 -27.25 -15.68
C GLY A 65 -32.96 -28.15 -16.26
N GLN A 66 -32.69 -29.46 -16.35
CA GLN A 66 -33.68 -30.44 -16.80
C GLN A 66 -34.87 -30.60 -15.84
N THR A 67 -34.67 -30.23 -14.57
CA THR A 67 -35.69 -30.24 -13.53
C THR A 67 -35.68 -28.92 -12.76
N PRO A 68 -36.84 -28.47 -12.22
CA PRO A 68 -36.88 -27.38 -11.26
C PRO A 68 -35.94 -27.63 -10.07
N THR A 69 -35.32 -26.57 -9.57
CA THR A 69 -34.40 -26.61 -8.40
C THR A 69 -34.73 -25.49 -7.42
N ILE A 70 -34.13 -25.53 -6.24
CA ILE A 70 -34.22 -24.49 -5.22
C ILE A 70 -32.92 -23.70 -5.24
N ALA A 71 -32.99 -22.40 -5.55
CA ALA A 71 -31.82 -21.53 -5.59
C ALA A 71 -31.33 -21.17 -4.18
N LEU A 72 -30.02 -21.08 -4.01
CA LEU A 72 -29.39 -20.58 -2.79
C LEU A 72 -29.33 -19.04 -2.84
N LEU A 73 -30.01 -18.37 -1.93
CA LEU A 73 -30.01 -16.91 -1.84
C LEU A 73 -28.76 -16.41 -1.08
N PRO A 74 -28.36 -15.14 -1.27
CA PRO A 74 -27.22 -14.56 -0.54
C PRO A 74 -27.32 -14.80 0.97
N GLY A 75 -26.24 -15.33 1.55
CA GLY A 75 -26.17 -15.62 2.98
C GLY A 75 -26.71 -17.00 3.39
N SER A 76 -27.14 -17.85 2.46
CA SER A 76 -27.46 -19.25 2.75
C SER A 76 -26.29 -19.99 3.42
N LEU A 77 -26.61 -20.85 4.39
CA LEU A 77 -25.63 -21.76 5.02
C LEU A 77 -25.18 -22.89 4.09
N ALA A 78 -25.89 -23.13 2.98
CA ALA A 78 -25.53 -24.16 2.00
C ALA A 78 -24.43 -23.71 1.03
N ILE A 79 -24.15 -22.40 0.97
CA ILE A 79 -23.12 -21.84 0.11
C ILE A 79 -21.73 -22.22 0.65
N ASP A 80 -20.89 -22.78 -0.22
CA ASP A 80 -19.52 -23.23 0.04
C ASP A 80 -19.39 -24.23 1.22
N ALA A 81 -20.46 -24.95 1.57
CA ALA A 81 -20.52 -25.82 2.75
C ALA A 81 -20.33 -27.32 2.44
N GLY A 82 -20.23 -27.69 1.15
CA GLY A 82 -20.05 -29.05 0.69
C GLY A 82 -18.59 -29.53 0.73
N ASN A 83 -18.40 -30.77 0.29
CA ASN A 83 -17.11 -31.42 0.11
C ASN A 83 -16.93 -31.87 -1.34
N TYR A 84 -15.71 -31.87 -1.88
CA TYR A 84 -15.46 -32.37 -3.22
C TYR A 84 -15.78 -33.86 -3.35
N ILE A 85 -16.56 -34.23 -4.36
CA ILE A 85 -16.86 -35.63 -4.69
C ILE A 85 -16.36 -35.88 -6.12
N THR A 86 -15.41 -36.80 -6.25
CA THR A 86 -14.86 -37.20 -7.55
C THR A 86 -15.97 -37.65 -8.49
N GLY A 87 -16.01 -37.08 -9.70
CA GLY A 87 -16.99 -37.43 -10.73
C GLY A 87 -18.33 -36.65 -10.64
N LEU A 88 -18.53 -35.82 -9.62
CA LEU A 88 -19.71 -34.95 -9.50
C LEU A 88 -19.34 -33.48 -9.72
N PHE A 89 -18.92 -33.18 -10.94
CA PHE A 89 -18.45 -31.84 -11.33
C PHE A 89 -19.57 -30.86 -11.65
N TYR A 90 -20.82 -31.32 -11.79
CA TYR A 90 -21.93 -30.47 -12.20
C TYR A 90 -23.12 -30.59 -11.25
N ASP A 91 -23.85 -29.48 -11.09
CA ASP A 91 -25.15 -29.46 -10.42
C ASP A 91 -26.27 -29.93 -11.36
N GLN A 92 -27.52 -29.95 -10.89
CA GLN A 92 -28.65 -30.45 -11.69
C GLN A 92 -29.01 -29.58 -12.91
N ARG A 93 -28.43 -28.38 -12.99
CA ARG A 93 -28.59 -27.46 -14.13
C ARG A 93 -27.41 -27.56 -15.10
N GLY A 94 -26.43 -28.43 -14.82
CA GLY A 94 -25.20 -28.50 -15.58
C GLY A 94 -24.20 -27.38 -15.24
N GLN A 95 -24.40 -26.63 -14.15
CA GLN A 95 -23.42 -25.65 -13.68
C GLN A 95 -22.29 -26.38 -12.96
N HIS A 96 -21.04 -25.99 -13.22
CA HIS A 96 -19.89 -26.67 -12.63
C HIS A 96 -19.83 -26.38 -11.12
N ARG A 97 -19.91 -27.43 -10.31
CA ARG A 97 -19.68 -27.36 -8.86
C ARG A 97 -18.21 -27.06 -8.64
N SER A 98 -17.87 -26.07 -7.83
CA SER A 98 -16.50 -25.74 -7.39
C SER A 98 -15.62 -24.85 -8.28
N GLU A 99 -16.19 -24.06 -9.19
CA GLU A 99 -15.33 -23.17 -9.99
C GLU A 99 -14.45 -22.27 -9.10
N PHE A 100 -14.93 -21.86 -7.92
CA PHE A 100 -14.27 -20.81 -7.11
C PHE A 100 -14.27 -21.06 -5.58
N GLY A 101 -14.57 -22.28 -5.12
CA GLY A 101 -14.68 -22.63 -3.70
C GLY A 101 -15.05 -24.10 -3.45
N MET A 102 -15.32 -24.45 -2.19
CA MET A 102 -15.99 -25.71 -1.86
C MET A 102 -17.36 -25.75 -2.55
N PRO A 103 -17.82 -26.91 -3.06
CA PRO A 103 -19.13 -26.97 -3.72
C PRO A 103 -20.26 -26.63 -2.75
N ASP A 104 -21.36 -26.11 -3.28
CA ASP A 104 -22.56 -25.87 -2.49
C ASP A 104 -23.25 -27.18 -2.11
N VAL A 105 -23.93 -27.17 -0.96
CA VAL A 105 -24.74 -28.30 -0.48
C VAL A 105 -26.09 -28.29 -1.21
N GLY A 106 -26.50 -29.45 -1.73
CA GLY A 106 -27.78 -29.62 -2.43
C GLY A 106 -27.63 -29.68 -3.95
N ALA A 107 -28.72 -29.38 -4.66
CA ALA A 107 -28.84 -29.57 -6.12
C ALA A 107 -28.41 -28.36 -6.96
N TYR A 108 -28.09 -27.24 -6.32
CA TYR A 108 -27.87 -25.93 -6.93
C TYR A 108 -26.50 -25.39 -6.52
N GLU A 109 -25.68 -25.04 -7.51
CA GLU A 109 -24.40 -24.31 -7.32
C GLU A 109 -24.56 -22.82 -7.62
N ARG A 110 -24.32 -21.95 -6.65
CA ARG A 110 -24.38 -20.51 -6.88
C ARG A 110 -23.21 -20.08 -7.77
N VAL A 111 -23.55 -19.51 -8.93
CA VAL A 111 -22.56 -18.89 -9.80
C VAL A 111 -22.03 -17.62 -9.13
N HIS A 112 -20.72 -17.58 -8.88
CA HIS A 112 -20.06 -16.42 -8.33
C HIS A 112 -19.62 -15.48 -9.46
N THR A 113 -19.94 -14.20 -9.35
CA THR A 113 -19.35 -13.18 -10.21
C THR A 113 -17.91 -12.92 -9.77
N ARG A 114 -17.01 -12.65 -10.73
CA ARG A 114 -15.62 -12.29 -10.42
C ARG A 114 -15.52 -10.85 -9.95
N ALA A 115 -14.73 -10.61 -8.91
CA ALA A 115 -14.35 -9.27 -8.49
C ALA A 115 -13.56 -8.57 -9.61
N ALA A 116 -13.70 -7.25 -9.70
CA ALA A 116 -13.03 -6.47 -10.71
C ALA A 116 -11.55 -6.39 -10.36
N LYS A 117 -10.72 -6.47 -11.38
CA LYS A 117 -9.28 -6.36 -11.22
C LYS A 117 -8.94 -5.00 -10.60
N PRO A 118 -8.10 -4.96 -9.55
CA PRO A 118 -7.63 -3.70 -9.00
C PRO A 118 -6.91 -2.84 -10.05
N SER A 119 -7.00 -1.53 -9.89
CA SER A 119 -6.25 -0.54 -10.68
C SER A 119 -5.44 0.36 -9.76
N PHE A 120 -4.32 0.86 -10.28
CA PHE A 120 -3.42 1.75 -9.56
C PHE A 120 -3.61 3.19 -10.04
N GLY A 121 -3.67 4.14 -9.10
CA GLY A 121 -3.89 5.55 -9.40
C GLY A 121 -2.66 6.26 -9.98
N ALA A 122 -1.46 5.83 -9.62
CA ALA A 122 -0.22 6.30 -10.23
C ALA A 122 0.19 5.36 -11.37
N ALA A 123 0.75 5.92 -12.43
CA ALA A 123 1.27 5.16 -13.56
C ALA A 123 2.61 4.50 -13.21
N ALA A 124 2.95 3.40 -13.88
CA ALA A 124 4.28 2.82 -13.75
C ALA A 124 5.34 3.84 -14.22
N GLY A 125 6.48 3.92 -13.54
CA GLY A 125 7.52 4.87 -13.92
C GLY A 125 8.59 5.12 -12.87
N VAL A 126 9.43 6.10 -13.18
CA VAL A 126 10.51 6.59 -12.33
C VAL A 126 10.03 7.77 -11.51
N TYR A 127 10.19 7.67 -10.19
CA TYR A 127 9.80 8.67 -9.23
C TYR A 127 10.99 9.10 -8.38
N GLN A 128 11.07 10.39 -8.06
CA GLN A 128 12.08 10.94 -7.16
C GLN A 128 11.51 11.09 -5.75
N GLY A 129 12.18 10.51 -4.75
CA GLY A 129 11.82 10.61 -3.33
C GLY A 129 10.66 9.70 -2.94
N SER A 130 9.48 9.89 -3.51
CA SER A 130 8.31 9.04 -3.23
C SER A 130 7.25 9.07 -4.33
N VAL A 131 6.35 8.08 -4.29
CA VAL A 131 5.10 8.04 -5.07
C VAL A 131 3.93 7.72 -4.16
N GLN A 132 2.81 8.43 -4.33
CA GLN A 132 1.56 8.11 -3.66
C GLN A 132 0.85 6.99 -4.42
N VAL A 133 0.66 5.85 -3.76
CA VAL A 133 -0.02 4.70 -4.35
C VAL A 133 -1.46 4.64 -3.83
N ALA A 134 -2.41 4.81 -4.75
CA ALA A 134 -3.82 4.53 -4.52
C ALA A 134 -4.21 3.27 -5.30
N ILE A 135 -5.01 2.39 -4.68
CA ILE A 135 -5.52 1.17 -5.30
C ILE A 135 -7.05 1.27 -5.28
N SER A 136 -7.70 0.98 -6.40
CA SER A 136 -9.15 1.01 -6.50
C SER A 136 -9.71 -0.20 -7.23
N THR A 137 -10.96 -0.55 -6.95
CA THR A 137 -11.72 -1.58 -7.65
C THR A 137 -13.16 -1.11 -7.80
N SER A 138 -13.84 -1.48 -8.90
CA SER A 138 -15.17 -0.99 -9.24
C SER A 138 -16.31 -1.72 -8.51
N ASN A 139 -16.03 -2.82 -7.80
CA ASN A 139 -17.02 -3.53 -6.98
C ASN A 139 -16.97 -3.00 -5.54
N SER A 140 -18.04 -2.36 -5.10
CA SER A 140 -18.14 -1.75 -3.77
C SER A 140 -18.13 -2.73 -2.59
N GLN A 141 -18.33 -4.03 -2.84
CA GLN A 141 -18.36 -5.06 -1.79
C GLN A 141 -17.07 -5.91 -1.70
N SER A 142 -16.08 -5.68 -2.57
CA SER A 142 -14.80 -6.39 -2.50
C SER A 142 -13.76 -5.63 -1.68
N ALA A 143 -13.01 -6.35 -0.86
CA ALA A 143 -11.79 -5.85 -0.24
C ALA A 143 -10.59 -6.07 -1.17
N VAL A 144 -9.49 -5.35 -0.93
CA VAL A 144 -8.26 -5.50 -1.73
C VAL A 144 -7.10 -5.90 -0.81
N ARG A 145 -6.35 -6.93 -1.21
CA ARG A 145 -5.05 -7.27 -0.62
C ARG A 145 -3.93 -7.02 -1.61
N TYR A 146 -2.76 -6.66 -1.11
CA TYR A 146 -1.59 -6.37 -1.94
C TYR A 146 -0.26 -6.80 -1.29
N THR A 147 0.77 -6.86 -2.10
CA THR A 147 2.17 -7.13 -1.72
C THR A 147 3.07 -6.07 -2.35
N LEU A 148 4.23 -5.81 -1.75
CA LEU A 148 5.21 -4.81 -2.22
C LEU A 148 6.50 -5.46 -2.76
N ASP A 149 6.63 -6.78 -2.60
CA ASP A 149 7.82 -7.57 -2.94
C ASP A 149 7.64 -8.39 -4.24
N GLY A 150 6.55 -8.16 -4.98
CA GLY A 150 6.21 -8.91 -6.18
C GLY A 150 5.63 -10.32 -5.95
N SER A 151 5.48 -10.77 -4.71
CA SER A 151 4.80 -12.04 -4.41
C SER A 151 3.30 -11.97 -4.76
N SER A 152 2.67 -13.11 -5.08
CA SER A 152 1.25 -13.14 -5.41
C SER A 152 0.37 -12.99 -4.15
N PRO A 153 -0.47 -11.96 -4.02
CA PRO A 153 -1.47 -11.91 -2.94
C PRO A 153 -2.61 -12.92 -3.18
N SER A 154 -3.36 -13.21 -2.12
CA SER A 154 -4.63 -13.96 -2.16
C SER A 154 -5.61 -13.38 -1.17
N SER A 155 -6.86 -13.85 -1.13
CA SER A 155 -7.83 -13.48 -0.08
C SER A 155 -7.33 -13.70 1.36
N GLY A 156 -6.39 -14.64 1.56
CA GLY A 156 -5.77 -14.96 2.85
C GLY A 156 -4.34 -14.44 3.06
N SER A 157 -3.67 -13.90 2.03
CA SER A 157 -2.26 -13.48 2.09
C SER A 157 -2.01 -12.10 1.48
N GLY A 158 -1.09 -11.35 2.08
CA GLY A 158 -0.78 -9.96 1.71
C GLY A 158 -1.42 -8.94 2.64
N LEU A 159 -1.02 -7.68 2.47
CA LEU A 159 -1.47 -6.54 3.26
C LEU A 159 -2.88 -6.13 2.84
N LEU A 160 -3.74 -5.82 3.81
CA LEU A 160 -5.07 -5.26 3.53
C LEU A 160 -4.93 -3.80 3.11
N TYR A 161 -5.55 -3.42 1.99
CA TYR A 161 -5.62 -2.03 1.56
C TYR A 161 -6.68 -1.27 2.35
N THR A 162 -6.26 -0.27 3.13
CA THR A 162 -7.14 0.57 3.96
C THR A 162 -7.18 2.04 3.52
N GLY A 163 -6.31 2.42 2.57
CA GLY A 163 -6.22 3.77 2.03
C GLY A 163 -4.91 3.99 1.27
N PRO A 164 -4.76 5.13 0.58
CA PRO A 164 -3.52 5.47 -0.11
C PRO A 164 -2.32 5.48 0.83
N PHE A 165 -1.16 5.08 0.31
CA PHE A 165 0.10 5.05 1.07
C PHE A 165 1.25 5.63 0.26
N GLN A 166 2.28 6.12 0.97
CA GLN A 166 3.50 6.63 0.35
C GLN A 166 4.50 5.50 0.16
N LEU A 167 5.00 5.34 -1.06
CA LEU A 167 6.09 4.43 -1.39
C LEU A 167 7.38 5.25 -1.56
N THR A 168 8.40 4.96 -0.74
CA THR A 168 9.69 5.68 -0.72
C THR A 168 10.86 4.86 -1.27
N GLN A 169 10.61 3.62 -1.66
CA GLN A 169 11.58 2.69 -2.23
C GLN A 169 10.96 1.97 -3.43
N SER A 170 11.77 1.58 -4.41
CA SER A 170 11.29 0.81 -5.55
C SER A 170 10.59 -0.47 -5.10
N ALA A 171 9.47 -0.79 -5.73
CA ALA A 171 8.67 -1.96 -5.41
C ALA A 171 7.92 -2.46 -6.64
N THR A 172 7.71 -3.78 -6.67
CA THR A 172 6.72 -4.41 -7.54
C THR A 172 5.47 -4.66 -6.70
N ILE A 173 4.42 -3.89 -6.97
CA ILE A 173 3.17 -3.99 -6.23
C ILE A 173 2.23 -4.92 -6.97
N ARG A 174 1.73 -5.94 -6.28
CA ARG A 174 0.69 -6.84 -6.81
C ARG A 174 -0.54 -6.76 -5.94
N ALA A 175 -1.73 -6.70 -6.54
CA ALA A 175 -2.98 -6.51 -5.84
C ALA A 175 -4.09 -7.44 -6.36
N ILE A 176 -4.96 -7.89 -5.46
CA ILE A 176 -6.13 -8.73 -5.76
C ILE A 176 -7.36 -8.20 -5.02
N ALA A 177 -8.50 -8.18 -5.68
CA ALA A 177 -9.79 -7.92 -5.07
C ALA A 177 -10.46 -9.25 -4.71
N TYR A 178 -11.05 -9.33 -3.51
CA TYR A 178 -11.68 -10.53 -2.98
C TYR A 178 -12.91 -10.17 -2.15
N GLY A 179 -13.80 -11.12 -1.92
CA GLY A 179 -14.98 -10.92 -1.09
C GLY A 179 -15.82 -12.17 -0.95
N ARG A 180 -16.60 -12.27 0.13
CA ARG A 180 -17.48 -13.42 0.33
C ARG A 180 -18.53 -13.45 -0.79
N GLY A 181 -18.64 -14.60 -1.45
CA GLY A 181 -19.56 -14.76 -2.56
C GLY A 181 -19.12 -14.09 -3.86
N TRP A 182 -17.83 -13.84 -4.00
CA TRP A 182 -17.21 -13.44 -5.25
C TRP A 182 -16.06 -14.40 -5.56
N GLN A 183 -15.84 -14.63 -6.84
CA GLN A 183 -14.54 -15.14 -7.24
C GLN A 183 -13.50 -14.02 -7.09
N ASP A 184 -12.33 -14.35 -6.53
CA ASP A 184 -11.18 -13.47 -6.50
C ASP A 184 -10.86 -12.92 -7.90
N SER A 185 -10.46 -11.65 -7.97
CA SER A 185 -10.10 -11.02 -9.22
C SER A 185 -8.83 -11.63 -9.82
N GLU A 186 -8.51 -11.24 -11.05
CA GLU A 186 -7.13 -11.35 -11.52
C GLU A 186 -6.19 -10.51 -10.64
N ILE A 187 -4.92 -10.91 -10.56
CA ILE A 187 -3.88 -10.11 -9.91
C ILE A 187 -3.49 -8.95 -10.83
N ALA A 188 -3.62 -7.72 -10.33
CA ALA A 188 -3.00 -6.54 -10.92
C ALA A 188 -1.53 -6.46 -10.50
N SER A 189 -0.65 -5.95 -11.36
CA SER A 189 0.78 -5.79 -11.09
C SER A 189 1.25 -4.45 -11.63
N ILE A 190 2.11 -3.76 -10.87
CA ILE A 190 2.73 -2.51 -11.29
C ILE A 190 4.13 -2.38 -10.69
N ASP A 191 5.05 -1.83 -11.48
CA ASP A 191 6.42 -1.56 -11.06
C ASP A 191 6.64 -0.06 -10.85
N TYR A 192 7.16 0.30 -9.69
CA TYR A 192 7.59 1.65 -9.38
C TYR A 192 9.10 1.66 -9.14
N SER A 193 9.82 2.51 -9.86
CA SER A 193 11.23 2.79 -9.58
C SER A 193 11.34 4.09 -8.80
N VAL A 194 11.51 3.99 -7.48
CA VAL A 194 11.64 5.16 -6.60
C VAL A 194 13.10 5.35 -6.25
N HIS A 195 13.68 6.47 -6.68
CA HIS A 195 15.06 6.80 -6.39
C HIS A 195 15.14 7.86 -5.30
N ALA A 196 16.06 7.65 -4.35
CA ALA A 196 16.41 8.69 -3.40
C ALA A 196 16.89 9.96 -4.15
N PRO A 197 16.53 11.17 -3.70
CA PRO A 197 16.77 12.40 -4.44
C PRO A 197 18.24 12.65 -4.80
N LEU A 198 19.19 12.40 -3.87
CA LEU A 198 20.61 12.63 -4.11
C LEU A 198 21.21 11.63 -5.11
N PRO A 199 21.09 10.29 -4.95
CA PRO A 199 21.54 9.34 -5.97
C PRO A 199 20.91 9.57 -7.35
N PHE A 200 19.63 9.96 -7.41
CA PHE A 200 18.97 10.31 -8.67
C PHE A 200 19.62 11.53 -9.32
N TRP A 201 19.85 12.59 -8.54
CA TRP A 201 20.53 13.79 -9.00
C TRP A 201 21.94 13.48 -9.50
N ARG A 202 22.72 12.67 -8.77
CA ARG A 202 24.05 12.23 -9.21
C ARG A 202 23.99 11.59 -10.60
N SER A 203 23.09 10.63 -10.79
CA SER A 203 22.93 9.92 -12.06
C SER A 203 22.55 10.87 -13.21
N LEU A 204 21.68 11.86 -12.94
CA LEU A 204 21.28 12.86 -13.94
C LEU A 204 22.45 13.71 -14.43
N HIS A 205 23.45 13.93 -13.56
CA HIS A 205 24.64 14.74 -13.85
C HIS A 205 25.90 13.88 -14.12
N GLY A 206 25.73 12.60 -14.48
CA GLY A 206 26.84 11.72 -14.85
C GLY A 206 27.79 11.38 -13.69
N LEU A 207 27.36 11.57 -12.45
CA LEU A 207 28.13 11.24 -11.25
C LEU A 207 27.79 9.81 -10.77
N PRO A 208 28.77 9.06 -10.22
CA PRO A 208 28.53 7.75 -9.62
C PRO A 208 27.49 7.81 -8.48
N ALA A 209 26.55 6.87 -8.47
CA ALA A 209 25.48 6.83 -7.47
C ALA A 209 26.01 6.59 -6.03
N ASP A 210 27.20 6.01 -5.89
CA ASP A 210 27.87 5.72 -4.60
C ASP A 210 28.39 6.97 -3.86
N GLY A 211 28.38 8.14 -4.51
CA GLY A 211 28.84 9.40 -3.91
C GLY A 211 30.35 9.59 -3.90
N SER A 212 31.13 8.74 -4.57
CA SER A 212 32.59 8.85 -4.68
C SER A 212 33.08 10.20 -5.25
N GLN A 213 32.21 10.93 -5.96
CA GLN A 213 32.49 12.24 -6.55
C GLN A 213 31.70 13.39 -5.89
N ASP A 214 31.16 13.19 -4.70
CA ASP A 214 30.38 14.24 -3.98
C ASP A 214 31.22 15.47 -3.64
N LEU A 215 32.50 15.26 -3.30
CA LEU A 215 33.45 16.34 -3.02
C LEU A 215 34.16 16.86 -4.26
N ALA A 216 33.92 16.25 -5.43
CA ALA A 216 34.52 16.68 -6.67
C ALA A 216 33.94 18.03 -7.12
N ASN A 217 34.73 18.76 -7.89
CA ASN A 217 34.39 20.05 -8.48
C ASN A 217 34.63 19.98 -10.00
N PRO A 218 33.74 19.30 -10.75
CA PRO A 218 33.95 19.06 -12.17
C PRO A 218 33.94 20.35 -13.02
N SER A 219 33.25 21.40 -12.57
CA SER A 219 33.24 22.71 -13.24
C SER A 219 34.50 23.54 -12.96
N GLY A 220 35.34 23.14 -12.00
CA GLY A 220 36.54 23.88 -11.63
C GLY A 220 36.27 25.21 -10.90
N ASP A 221 35.03 25.49 -10.49
CA ASP A 221 34.66 26.78 -9.89
C ASP A 221 34.97 26.86 -8.38
N GLY A 222 35.05 25.73 -7.69
CA GLY A 222 35.40 25.64 -6.26
C GLY A 222 34.24 25.12 -5.41
N VAL A 223 33.08 24.86 -6.01
CA VAL A 223 31.90 24.33 -5.34
C VAL A 223 31.76 22.85 -5.66
N SER A 224 31.73 22.01 -4.62
CA SER A 224 31.59 20.57 -4.83
C SER A 224 30.20 20.17 -5.32
N SER A 225 30.11 19.03 -6.00
CA SER A 225 28.83 18.45 -6.46
C SER A 225 27.80 18.34 -5.34
N LEU A 226 28.21 17.94 -4.13
CA LEU A 226 27.33 17.86 -2.97
C LEU A 226 26.76 19.23 -2.58
N LEU A 227 27.59 20.28 -2.59
CA LEU A 227 27.13 21.63 -2.27
C LEU A 227 26.22 22.18 -3.37
N LYS A 228 26.48 21.83 -4.64
CA LYS A 228 25.62 22.19 -5.76
C LYS A 228 24.23 21.58 -5.62
N TYR A 229 24.17 20.30 -5.27
CA TYR A 229 22.91 19.63 -4.93
C TYR A 229 22.22 20.27 -3.72
N ALA A 230 22.96 20.55 -2.64
CA ALA A 230 22.41 21.01 -1.38
C ALA A 230 21.87 22.45 -1.43
N PHE A 231 22.44 23.31 -2.28
CA PHE A 231 22.09 24.74 -2.34
C PHE A 231 21.44 25.19 -3.66
N ASN A 232 20.95 24.22 -4.44
CA ASN A 232 20.23 24.45 -5.70
C ASN A 232 21.07 25.20 -6.76
N LEU A 233 22.37 24.91 -6.83
CA LEU A 233 23.29 25.54 -7.78
C LEU A 233 23.39 24.75 -9.08
N ALA A 234 23.99 25.35 -10.12
CA ALA A 234 24.13 24.73 -11.41
C ALA A 234 25.25 23.66 -11.39
N PRO A 235 24.94 22.38 -11.68
CA PRO A 235 25.92 21.30 -11.60
C PRO A 235 27.11 21.50 -12.55
N ASP A 236 26.84 21.90 -13.79
CA ASP A 236 27.79 21.90 -14.89
C ASP A 236 28.24 23.31 -15.35
N ALA A 237 27.81 24.35 -14.63
CA ALA A 237 28.23 25.72 -14.88
C ALA A 237 29.28 26.16 -13.86
N GLY A 238 30.14 27.10 -14.28
CA GLY A 238 31.03 27.79 -13.36
C GLY A 238 30.24 28.81 -12.54
N ASP A 239 29.82 28.44 -11.34
CA ASP A 239 29.03 29.31 -10.45
C ASP A 239 29.87 30.48 -9.90
N LEU A 240 31.20 30.39 -10.00
CA LEU A 240 32.17 31.36 -9.49
C LEU A 240 32.92 32.17 -10.57
N ALA A 241 32.42 32.27 -11.81
CA ALA A 241 33.18 32.89 -12.91
C ALA A 241 33.01 34.43 -13.13
N ARG A 242 32.39 35.20 -12.22
CA ARG A 242 32.11 36.67 -12.36
C ARG A 242 32.03 37.42 -11.00
N PRO A 243 32.15 38.77 -10.95
CA PRO A 243 32.03 39.52 -9.69
C PRO A 243 30.57 39.53 -9.21
N ASN A 244 30.26 38.57 -8.32
CA ASN A 244 29.10 38.36 -7.44
C ASN A 244 28.84 36.85 -7.28
N HIS A 245 29.89 36.11 -6.91
CA HIS A 245 29.88 34.68 -6.57
C HIS A 245 28.60 34.34 -5.81
N GLN A 246 27.76 33.46 -6.35
CA GLN A 246 26.33 33.29 -6.03
C GLN A 246 26.05 32.94 -4.56
N VAL A 247 26.27 33.90 -3.67
CA VAL A 247 25.78 33.92 -2.30
C VAL A 247 24.27 34.13 -2.38
N LEU A 248 23.55 33.41 -1.54
CA LEU A 248 22.11 33.50 -1.42
C LEU A 248 21.71 34.96 -1.20
N THR A 249 20.98 35.52 -2.16
CA THR A 249 20.43 36.87 -2.03
C THR A 249 19.20 36.84 -1.13
N VAL A 250 18.88 37.99 -0.52
CA VAL A 250 17.63 38.14 0.23
C VAL A 250 16.46 37.86 -0.72
N GLY A 251 15.71 36.79 -0.46
CA GLY A 251 14.62 36.33 -1.31
C GLY A 251 15.00 35.36 -2.44
N GLY A 252 16.30 35.09 -2.70
CA GLY A 252 16.75 34.19 -3.76
C GLY A 252 16.42 32.71 -3.55
N THR A 253 16.26 31.94 -4.64
CA THR A 253 15.86 30.51 -4.63
C THR A 253 17.00 29.53 -4.95
N ALA A 254 18.23 30.03 -5.04
CA ALA A 254 19.48 29.29 -5.16
C ALA A 254 20.63 30.13 -4.58
N GLY A 255 21.70 29.50 -4.10
CA GLY A 255 22.89 30.23 -3.65
C GLY A 255 23.56 29.61 -2.42
N LEU A 256 24.87 29.85 -2.30
CA LEU A 256 25.66 29.49 -1.13
C LEU A 256 25.17 30.25 0.12
N PRO A 257 25.39 29.72 1.34
CA PRO A 257 24.98 30.38 2.58
C PRO A 257 25.44 31.85 2.67
N LEU A 258 24.52 32.71 3.09
CA LEU A 258 24.77 34.11 3.42
C LEU A 258 25.02 34.25 4.92
N VAL A 259 26.16 34.85 5.28
CA VAL A 259 26.50 35.18 6.68
C VAL A 259 26.54 36.69 6.84
N THR A 260 25.75 37.23 7.77
CA THR A 260 25.69 38.66 8.10
C THR A 260 25.79 38.87 9.61
N ASN A 261 26.01 40.11 10.03
CA ASN A 261 25.77 40.51 11.42
C ASN A 261 24.39 41.16 11.53
N ASP A 262 23.68 40.89 12.62
CA ASP A 262 22.49 41.65 12.98
C ASP A 262 22.86 43.00 13.61
N ALA A 263 21.85 43.77 14.02
CA ALA A 263 22.05 45.07 14.67
C ALA A 263 22.77 44.98 16.04
N ALA A 264 22.74 43.81 16.68
CA ALA A 264 23.44 43.54 17.93
C ALA A 264 24.87 43.00 17.71
N GLY A 265 25.29 42.80 16.46
CA GLY A 265 26.60 42.25 16.10
C GLY A 265 26.69 40.74 16.22
N GLN A 266 25.56 40.02 16.29
CA GLN A 266 25.50 38.56 16.32
C GLN A 266 25.51 38.00 14.90
N LEU A 267 26.20 36.88 14.70
CA LEU A 267 26.20 36.21 13.40
C LEU A 267 24.82 35.65 13.08
N THR A 268 24.34 35.98 11.88
CA THR A 268 23.12 35.45 11.28
C THR A 268 23.49 34.68 10.01
N VAL A 269 23.14 33.40 9.98
CA VAL A 269 23.40 32.50 8.86
C VAL A 269 22.09 32.19 8.16
N THR A 270 21.97 32.58 6.89
CA THR A 270 20.80 32.31 6.05
C THR A 270 21.19 31.40 4.90
N PHE A 271 20.48 30.29 4.72
CA PHE A 271 20.78 29.31 3.67
C PHE A 271 19.51 28.62 3.18
N LEU A 272 19.61 28.00 2.00
CA LEU A 272 18.60 27.10 1.49
C LEU A 272 18.84 25.68 1.97
N ARG A 273 17.74 24.99 2.28
CA ARG A 273 17.75 23.60 2.67
C ARG A 273 16.68 22.86 1.89
N ARG A 274 17.00 21.63 1.47
CA ARG A 274 15.99 20.66 1.02
C ARG A 274 15.19 20.17 2.22
N LYS A 275 13.86 20.20 2.14
CA LYS A 275 12.99 19.79 3.24
C LYS A 275 13.24 18.34 3.65
N ALA A 276 13.13 18.08 4.96
CA ALA A 276 13.43 16.78 5.53
C ALA A 276 12.39 15.70 5.17
N ASP A 277 11.13 16.09 4.98
CA ASP A 277 10.03 15.21 4.54
C ASP A 277 10.25 14.60 3.14
N GLY A 278 11.03 15.28 2.29
CA GLY A 278 11.47 14.79 0.99
C GLY A 278 12.62 13.78 1.04
N ASN A 279 13.11 13.40 2.23
CA ASN A 279 14.27 12.52 2.44
C ASN A 279 15.46 12.86 1.49
N PRO A 280 16.03 14.07 1.58
CA PRO A 280 16.93 14.59 0.55
C PRO A 280 18.30 13.90 0.51
N GLY A 281 18.58 12.95 1.41
CA GLY A 281 19.88 12.26 1.49
C GLY A 281 21.04 13.16 1.94
N VAL A 282 20.75 14.34 2.51
CA VAL A 282 21.73 15.28 3.05
C VAL A 282 21.22 15.89 4.35
N SER A 283 22.15 16.26 5.24
CA SER A 283 21.87 17.02 6.46
C SER A 283 22.71 18.29 6.51
N TYR A 284 22.21 19.29 7.25
CA TYR A 284 22.78 20.64 7.32
C TYR A 284 23.04 20.96 8.79
N LEU A 285 24.27 21.34 9.10
CA LEU A 285 24.68 21.76 10.44
C LEU A 285 25.25 23.17 10.34
N VAL A 286 24.70 24.09 11.13
CA VAL A 286 25.26 25.43 11.24
C VAL A 286 26.33 25.41 12.31
N GLU A 287 27.53 25.89 11.99
CA GLU A 287 28.66 25.87 12.90
C GLU A 287 29.30 27.26 12.98
N THR A 288 29.74 27.63 14.18
CA THR A 288 30.46 28.88 14.44
C THR A 288 31.86 28.61 14.97
N SER A 289 32.76 29.56 14.76
CA SER A 289 34.14 29.50 15.23
C SER A 289 34.70 30.88 15.57
N ASP A 290 35.64 30.91 16.51
CA ASP A 290 36.44 32.10 16.82
C ASP A 290 37.71 32.20 15.96
N ASP A 291 38.21 31.06 15.45
CA ASP A 291 39.57 30.91 14.93
C ASP A 291 39.71 30.04 13.67
N VAL A 292 38.60 29.60 13.08
CA VAL A 292 38.44 28.64 11.95
C VAL A 292 39.05 27.25 12.15
N ARG A 293 39.66 26.96 13.30
CA ARG A 293 40.25 25.65 13.64
C ARG A 293 39.29 24.82 14.47
N SER A 294 38.61 25.45 15.42
CA SER A 294 37.65 24.79 16.31
C SER A 294 36.23 25.25 16.00
N TRP A 295 35.33 24.30 15.75
CA TRP A 295 33.95 24.56 15.34
C TRP A 295 32.96 24.02 16.36
N SER A 296 31.91 24.80 16.64
CA SER A 296 30.80 24.39 17.50
C SER A 296 29.49 24.50 16.74
N THR A 297 28.64 23.47 16.82
CA THR A 297 27.32 23.47 16.17
C THR A 297 26.36 24.38 16.92
N LEU A 298 25.67 25.25 16.19
CA LEU A 298 24.58 26.04 16.73
C LEU A 298 23.31 25.20 16.88
N SER A 299 22.57 25.43 17.97
CA SER A 299 21.22 24.89 18.08
C SER A 299 20.31 25.52 17.02
N LEU A 300 19.57 24.67 16.29
CA LEU A 300 18.54 25.13 15.35
C LEU A 300 17.21 25.48 16.05
N SER A 301 17.14 25.40 17.38
CA SER A 301 15.91 25.70 18.14
C SER A 301 15.43 27.14 17.98
N ASN A 302 16.33 28.07 17.62
CA ASN A 302 16.02 29.48 17.34
C ASN A 302 16.04 29.79 15.83
N SER A 303 15.92 28.77 14.98
CA SER A 303 15.90 28.98 13.54
C SER A 303 14.54 29.45 13.04
N ALA A 304 14.55 30.48 12.18
CA ALA A 304 13.39 30.84 11.38
C ALA A 304 13.41 30.01 10.09
N VAL A 305 12.34 29.25 9.85
CA VAL A 305 12.19 28.41 8.65
C VAL A 305 11.02 28.93 7.81
N VAL A 306 11.31 29.26 6.55
CA VAL A 306 10.31 29.75 5.59
C VAL A 306 10.23 28.79 4.41
N SER A 307 9.08 28.14 4.23
CA SER A 307 8.82 27.28 3.08
C SER A 307 8.85 28.10 1.79
N ILE A 308 9.60 27.63 0.78
CA ILE A 308 9.63 28.24 -0.55
C ILE A 308 8.69 27.48 -1.48
N ASN A 309 8.82 26.15 -1.53
CA ASN A 309 7.97 25.27 -2.32
C ASN A 309 7.96 23.84 -1.73
N GLY A 310 7.52 22.85 -2.50
CA GLY A 310 7.46 21.44 -2.07
C GLY A 310 8.83 20.81 -1.75
N THR A 311 9.94 21.39 -2.23
CA THR A 311 11.29 20.83 -2.07
C THR A 311 12.18 21.69 -1.17
N TRP A 312 12.02 23.01 -1.26
CA TRP A 312 12.96 23.97 -0.69
C TRP A 312 12.34 24.77 0.44
N GLU A 313 13.17 25.06 1.44
CA GLU A 313 12.90 26.01 2.50
C GLU A 313 14.14 26.86 2.78
N ARG A 314 13.92 28.05 3.31
CA ARG A 314 14.97 28.95 3.77
C ARG A 314 15.09 28.84 5.27
N VAL A 315 16.31 28.69 5.76
CA VAL A 315 16.62 28.61 7.17
C VAL A 315 17.50 29.80 7.53
N THR A 316 17.10 30.54 8.55
CA THR A 316 17.89 31.61 9.16
C THR A 316 18.17 31.25 10.61
N VAL A 317 19.44 31.23 10.98
CA VAL A 317 19.91 30.92 12.34
C VAL A 317 20.73 32.09 12.84
N THR A 318 20.34 32.64 13.98
CA THR A 318 21.12 33.67 14.67
C THR A 318 21.83 33.05 15.86
N GLU A 319 23.11 33.37 16.00
CA GLU A 319 23.92 33.00 17.15
C GLU A 319 23.29 33.51 18.45
N THR A 320 23.27 32.69 19.50
CA THR A 320 22.82 33.12 20.84
C THR A 320 23.96 33.04 21.85
N GLY A 321 24.37 34.16 22.43
CA GLY A 321 25.43 34.20 23.46
C GLY A 321 26.19 35.53 23.51
N SER A 322 26.95 35.75 24.59
CA SER A 322 27.65 37.02 24.87
C SER A 322 29.14 37.04 24.46
N GLY A 323 29.53 36.30 23.43
CA GLY A 323 30.89 36.33 22.89
C GLY A 323 30.84 36.23 21.37
N SER A 324 31.16 37.31 20.68
CA SER A 324 31.01 37.40 19.23
C SER A 324 31.89 36.36 18.52
N LYS A 325 31.29 35.26 18.07
CA LYS A 325 31.94 34.36 17.11
C LYS A 325 32.26 35.18 15.86
N ARG A 326 33.39 34.87 15.21
CA ARG A 326 33.87 35.62 14.04
C ARG A 326 33.57 34.95 12.72
N PHE A 327 33.34 33.64 12.76
CA PHE A 327 33.16 32.83 11.59
C PHE A 327 31.94 31.94 11.76
N ALA A 328 31.20 31.74 10.67
CA ALA A 328 30.14 30.75 10.59
C ALA A 328 30.21 30.00 9.26
N ARG A 329 29.73 28.77 9.26
CA ARG A 329 29.55 27.95 8.06
C ARG A 329 28.31 27.08 8.17
N VAL A 330 27.87 26.58 7.03
CA VAL A 330 26.91 25.47 6.96
C VAL A 330 27.66 24.24 6.48
N ARG A 331 27.80 23.24 7.34
CA ARG A 331 28.35 21.93 6.97
C ARG A 331 27.22 21.10 6.37
N VAL A 332 27.43 20.66 5.14
CA VAL A 332 26.58 19.68 4.45
C VAL A 332 27.25 18.32 4.55
N GLN A 333 26.49 17.29 4.92
CA GLN A 333 26.99 15.92 5.02
C GLN A 333 25.93 14.93 4.53
N VAL A 334 26.40 13.84 3.94
CA VAL A 334 25.59 12.67 3.56
C VAL A 334 25.57 11.69 4.75
N PRO A 335 24.45 10.99 5.02
CA PRO A 335 24.37 9.95 6.05
C PRO A 335 25.37 8.81 5.88
#